data_AF-A0A4V1CTI3-F1
#
_entry.id   AF-A0A4V1CTI3-F1
#
_cell.length_a   1.000
_cell.length_b   1.000
_cell.length_c   1.000
_cell.angle_alpha   90.00
_cell.angle_beta   90.00
_cell.angle_gamma   90.00
#
_symmetry.space_group_name_H-M   'P 1'
#
loop_
_entity.id
_entity.type
_entity.pdbx_description
1 polymer ?
#
loop_
_entity_poly.entity_id
_entity_poly.type
_entity_poly.pdbx_seq_one_letter_code
_entity_poly.pdbx_strand_id
1 'polypeptide(L)'
;METFHWKVRPDMNVVSEPKVVTVKLGDGYEQRRAAGLNNQLSTYSVTIRVRKGEHPSLKAFLERHGGVRAFQWTPPYDWKLMQDIRQETLNECTRAEQSARVELWEIDLTEVGGERYFFCNEQNEKGEPVTWQGRQYQAYPIQGSGFELNGRGCAARPTLTVSNLHGMVTGMAEDLQSLVGGTVVRRKVYARFLDAVNFVNGNSDADPEQEVISRWRIEQCSELSAVSASFVLATPTETDGAVFPGRIMLANTCMWTYRSDECGYTGRAVADEFDKPTTDIRKDKCSKCMRGCELRNNTGNFGGFLSINKLSQ
;
A
#
# COMPACT_ATOMS: atom_id res chain seq x y z
N MET A 1 -6.82 27.42 -9.16
CA MET A 1 -7.24 26.61 -10.32
C MET A 1 -8.49 25.85 -9.87
N GLU A 2 -9.61 25.93 -10.60
CA GLU A 2 -10.84 25.21 -10.19
C GLU A 2 -10.62 23.70 -10.30
N THR A 3 -11.30 22.91 -9.46
CA THR A 3 -11.16 21.44 -9.41
C THR A 3 -12.43 20.76 -9.92
N PHE A 4 -12.27 19.67 -10.66
CA PHE A 4 -13.35 18.85 -11.20
C PHE A 4 -13.70 17.72 -10.22
N HIS A 5 -14.89 17.79 -9.62
CA HIS A 5 -15.31 16.91 -8.51
C HIS A 5 -16.39 15.88 -8.92
N TRP A 6 -16.85 15.88 -10.17
CA TRP A 6 -17.91 14.98 -10.61
C TRP A 6 -17.41 13.56 -10.83
N LYS A 7 -18.23 12.57 -10.44
CA LYS A 7 -17.89 11.15 -10.57
C LYS A 7 -17.88 10.72 -12.03
N VAL A 8 -16.70 10.34 -12.51
CA VAL A 8 -16.49 9.73 -13.82
C VAL A 8 -16.70 8.23 -13.72
N ARG A 9 -17.27 7.63 -14.78
CA ARG A 9 -17.47 6.19 -14.82
C ARG A 9 -16.14 5.42 -14.89
N PRO A 10 -16.13 4.20 -14.35
CA PRO A 10 -14.91 3.42 -14.27
C PRO A 10 -14.46 2.82 -15.64
N ASP A 11 -15.37 2.64 -16.59
CA ASP A 11 -15.11 2.03 -17.90
C ASP A 11 -14.62 3.02 -18.98
N MET A 12 -13.82 4.02 -18.62
CA MET A 12 -13.33 5.04 -19.58
C MET A 12 -12.17 4.54 -20.45
N ASN A 13 -12.16 4.95 -21.74
CA ASN A 13 -11.04 4.69 -22.63
C ASN A 13 -9.93 5.72 -22.38
N VAL A 14 -8.70 5.25 -22.18
CA VAL A 14 -7.50 6.07 -21.94
C VAL A 14 -6.49 5.81 -23.04
N VAL A 15 -6.11 6.86 -23.76
CA VAL A 15 -5.07 6.81 -24.78
C VAL A 15 -3.89 7.63 -24.31
N SER A 16 -2.73 6.99 -24.15
CA SER A 16 -1.47 7.63 -23.79
C SER A 16 -0.41 7.26 -24.82
N GLU A 17 -0.15 8.15 -25.75
CA GLU A 17 0.92 7.98 -26.74
C GLU A 17 2.14 8.83 -26.34
N PRO A 18 3.28 8.20 -26.04
CA PRO A 18 4.50 8.94 -25.75
C PRO A 18 4.98 9.68 -27.00
N LYS A 19 5.03 11.01 -26.93
CA LYS A 19 5.56 11.85 -27.98
C LYS A 19 7.08 11.79 -27.98
N VAL A 20 7.64 11.29 -29.07
CA VAL A 20 9.08 11.11 -29.26
C VAL A 20 9.50 11.85 -30.52
N VAL A 21 10.61 12.58 -30.44
CA VAL A 21 11.31 13.11 -31.61
C VAL A 21 12.32 12.05 -32.05
N THR A 22 12.13 11.56 -33.27
CA THR A 22 13.04 10.60 -33.89
C THR A 22 13.86 11.31 -34.96
N VAL A 23 15.17 11.24 -34.87
CA VAL A 23 16.10 11.72 -35.91
C VAL A 23 16.73 10.48 -36.57
N LYS A 24 16.58 10.38 -37.89
CA LYS A 24 17.20 9.31 -38.69
C LYS A 24 18.53 9.83 -39.24
N LEU A 25 19.62 9.12 -38.98
CA LEU A 25 20.97 9.58 -39.32
C LEU A 25 21.55 8.88 -40.57
N GLY A 26 20.78 8.05 -41.26
CA GLY A 26 21.27 7.16 -42.34
C GLY A 26 21.75 5.81 -41.79
N ASP A 27 21.94 4.83 -42.68
CA ASP A 27 22.41 3.45 -42.36
C ASP A 27 21.54 2.64 -41.38
N GLY A 28 20.25 2.99 -41.26
CA GLY A 28 19.28 2.28 -40.43
C GLY A 28 19.30 2.67 -38.95
N TYR A 29 20.16 3.60 -38.54
CA TYR A 29 20.22 4.09 -37.17
C TYR A 29 19.22 5.23 -36.91
N GLU A 30 18.41 5.08 -35.87
CA GLU A 30 17.45 6.07 -35.39
C GLU A 30 17.77 6.48 -33.94
N GLN A 31 17.92 7.79 -33.69
CA GLN A 31 18.00 8.33 -32.34
C GLN A 31 16.63 8.83 -31.91
N ARG A 32 16.15 8.36 -30.75
CA ARG A 32 14.84 8.73 -30.18
C ARG A 32 15.03 9.51 -28.89
N ARG A 33 14.36 10.65 -28.77
CA ARG A 33 14.33 11.45 -27.52
C ARG A 33 12.91 11.91 -27.20
N ALA A 34 12.63 12.14 -25.92
CA ALA A 34 11.36 12.70 -25.46
C ALA A 34 11.04 14.04 -26.14
N ALA A 35 9.82 14.21 -26.64
CA ALA A 35 9.36 15.46 -27.22
C ALA A 35 8.85 16.42 -26.12
N GLY A 36 9.78 17.09 -25.43
CA GLY A 36 9.48 18.11 -24.40
C GLY A 36 9.20 17.54 -22.99
N LEU A 37 8.92 18.45 -22.05
CA LEU A 37 8.72 18.17 -20.62
C LEU A 37 7.51 17.25 -20.35
N ASN A 38 6.45 17.38 -21.15
CA ASN A 38 5.23 16.57 -21.04
C ASN A 38 5.13 15.60 -22.24
N ASN A 39 6.10 14.69 -22.35
CA ASN A 39 6.18 13.73 -23.45
C ASN A 39 5.14 12.60 -23.35
N GLN A 40 4.50 12.41 -22.19
CA GLN A 40 3.49 11.36 -21.95
C GLN A 40 2.17 12.00 -21.50
N LEU A 41 1.45 12.58 -22.47
CA LEU A 41 0.11 13.13 -22.22
C LEU A 41 -0.93 12.03 -22.36
N SER A 42 -1.70 11.80 -21.30
CA SER A 42 -2.86 10.90 -21.33
C SER A 42 -4.12 11.66 -21.72
N THR A 43 -4.86 11.13 -22.68
CA THR A 43 -6.18 11.62 -23.10
C THR A 43 -7.24 10.66 -22.56
N TYR A 44 -8.25 11.22 -21.88
CA TYR A 44 -9.30 10.45 -21.22
C TYR A 44 -10.66 10.70 -21.89
N SER A 45 -11.28 9.65 -22.40
CA SER A 45 -12.65 9.69 -22.92
C SER A 45 -13.62 9.35 -21.79
N VAL A 46 -14.04 10.39 -21.05
CA VAL A 46 -14.80 10.25 -19.81
C VAL A 46 -16.32 10.20 -20.04
N THR A 47 -17.01 9.32 -19.31
CA THR A 47 -18.47 9.36 -19.16
C THR A 47 -18.83 9.77 -17.74
N ILE A 48 -19.59 10.85 -17.55
CA ILE A 48 -19.89 11.39 -16.21
C ILE A 48 -21.30 10.98 -15.80
N ARG A 49 -21.46 10.45 -14.57
CA ARG A 49 -22.79 10.24 -13.97
C ARG A 49 -23.12 11.40 -13.04
N VAL A 50 -24.22 12.08 -13.33
CA VAL A 50 -24.69 13.26 -12.57
C VAL A 50 -26.04 12.95 -11.93
N ARG A 51 -26.27 13.44 -10.70
CA ARG A 51 -27.57 13.31 -10.04
C ARG A 51 -28.60 14.23 -10.69
N LYS A 52 -29.89 13.87 -10.62
CA LYS A 52 -30.99 14.70 -11.15
C LYS A 52 -30.97 16.06 -10.45
N GLY A 53 -30.70 17.13 -11.19
CA GLY A 53 -30.60 18.51 -10.69
C GLY A 53 -29.18 19.12 -10.70
N GLU A 54 -28.12 18.31 -10.78
CA GLU A 54 -26.72 18.80 -10.78
C GLU A 54 -26.16 19.08 -12.19
N HIS A 55 -26.89 18.70 -13.23
CA HIS A 55 -26.50 18.89 -14.63
C HIS A 55 -26.19 20.36 -15.00
N PRO A 56 -26.96 21.37 -14.56
CA PRO A 56 -26.67 22.77 -14.86
C PRO A 56 -25.31 23.22 -14.31
N SER A 57 -24.92 22.75 -13.12
CA SER A 57 -23.65 23.11 -12.49
C SER A 57 -22.44 22.53 -13.22
N LEU A 58 -22.54 21.29 -13.70
CA LEU A 58 -21.50 20.67 -14.54
C LEU A 58 -21.38 21.40 -15.88
N LYS A 59 -22.51 21.69 -16.53
CA LYS A 59 -22.53 22.40 -17.81
C LYS A 59 -21.91 23.80 -17.67
N ALA A 60 -22.33 24.56 -16.65
CA ALA A 60 -21.78 25.87 -16.36
C ALA A 60 -20.27 25.82 -16.04
N PHE A 61 -19.80 24.76 -15.37
CA PHE A 61 -18.38 24.54 -15.15
C PHE A 61 -17.64 24.38 -16.49
N LEU A 62 -18.08 23.47 -17.35
CA LEU A 62 -17.45 23.26 -18.65
C LEU A 62 -17.50 24.51 -19.54
N GLU A 63 -18.60 25.25 -19.53
CA GLU A 63 -18.76 26.51 -20.27
C GLU A 63 -17.81 27.59 -19.76
N ARG A 64 -17.60 27.72 -18.43
CA ARG A 64 -16.64 28.68 -17.87
C ARG A 64 -15.19 28.39 -18.26
N HIS A 65 -14.84 27.11 -18.43
CA HIS A 65 -13.49 26.69 -18.83
C HIS A 65 -13.28 26.71 -20.34
N GLY A 66 -14.36 26.53 -21.12
CA GLY A 66 -14.39 26.74 -22.57
C GLY A 66 -13.41 25.88 -23.36
N GLY A 67 -12.88 24.80 -22.78
CA GLY A 67 -11.86 23.93 -23.40
C GLY A 67 -10.44 24.53 -23.48
N VAL A 68 -10.24 25.77 -23.03
CA VAL A 68 -8.95 26.48 -23.08
C VAL A 68 -8.34 26.75 -21.70
N ARG A 69 -9.17 26.81 -20.65
CA ARG A 69 -8.69 27.00 -19.27
C ARG A 69 -8.46 25.65 -18.61
N ALA A 70 -7.26 25.50 -18.03
CA ALA A 70 -6.91 24.31 -17.27
C ALA A 70 -7.66 24.29 -15.93
N PHE A 71 -8.11 23.10 -15.53
CA PHE A 71 -8.69 22.81 -14.23
C PHE A 71 -8.04 21.57 -13.65
N GLN A 72 -8.04 21.44 -12.31
CA GLN A 72 -7.49 20.28 -11.64
C GLN A 72 -8.47 19.12 -11.73
N TRP A 73 -7.99 17.93 -12.05
CA TRP A 73 -8.82 16.74 -12.08
C TRP A 73 -8.00 15.53 -11.65
N THR A 74 -8.56 14.73 -10.74
CA THR A 74 -7.95 13.49 -10.26
C THR A 74 -8.61 12.31 -10.96
N PRO A 75 -7.88 11.59 -11.84
CA PRO A 75 -8.43 10.43 -12.54
C PRO A 75 -8.67 9.26 -11.55
N PRO A 76 -9.76 8.49 -11.70
CA PRO A 76 -10.15 7.44 -10.76
C PRO A 76 -9.25 6.19 -10.74
N TYR A 77 -8.30 6.06 -11.69
CA TYR A 77 -7.44 4.87 -11.84
C TYR A 77 -5.95 5.13 -11.83
N ASP A 78 -5.54 6.40 -11.75
CA ASP A 78 -4.13 6.67 -11.58
C ASP A 78 -3.83 6.50 -10.09
N TRP A 79 -3.76 5.24 -9.65
CA TRP A 79 -2.94 4.91 -8.51
C TRP A 79 -1.49 5.08 -8.98
N LYS A 80 -1.05 6.33 -9.15
CA LYS A 80 0.33 6.58 -8.76
C LYS A 80 0.36 6.17 -7.30
N LEU A 81 1.11 5.12 -6.99
CA LEU A 81 1.60 4.93 -5.65
C LEU A 81 2.29 6.26 -5.32
N MET A 82 1.59 7.16 -4.63
CA MET A 82 2.11 8.48 -4.29
C MET A 82 3.18 8.21 -3.23
N GLN A 83 4.39 7.95 -3.69
CA GLN A 83 5.53 8.49 -3.00
C GLN A 83 5.34 10.00 -3.07
N ASP A 84 4.89 10.58 -1.97
CA ASP A 84 4.87 12.02 -1.80
C ASP A 84 6.32 12.48 -1.73
N ILE A 85 6.91 12.67 -2.91
CA ILE A 85 8.25 13.25 -3.04
C ILE A 85 8.04 14.74 -3.10
N ARG A 86 8.56 15.42 -2.09
CA ARG A 86 8.49 16.88 -2.02
C ARG A 86 9.14 17.53 -3.23
N GLN A 87 8.57 18.65 -3.65
CA GLN A 87 8.98 19.33 -4.88
C GLN A 87 10.45 19.74 -4.86
N GLU A 88 11.00 20.12 -3.70
CA GLU A 88 12.42 20.49 -3.61
C GLU A 88 13.35 19.28 -3.75
N THR A 89 12.96 18.12 -3.21
CA THR A 89 13.65 16.86 -3.45
C THR A 89 13.63 16.47 -4.94
N LEU A 90 12.51 16.70 -5.64
CA LEU A 90 12.43 16.52 -7.10
C LEU A 90 13.33 17.50 -7.86
N ASN A 91 13.35 18.77 -7.43
CA ASN A 91 14.18 19.79 -8.06
C ASN A 91 15.67 19.45 -7.92
N GLU A 92 16.10 18.95 -6.76
CA GLU A 92 17.48 18.53 -6.51
C GLU A 92 17.92 17.40 -7.46
N CYS A 93 17.03 16.44 -7.79
CA CYS A 93 17.32 15.41 -8.80
C CYS A 93 17.68 15.96 -10.18
N THR A 94 17.27 17.20 -10.50
CA THR A 94 17.48 17.84 -11.81
C THR A 94 18.63 18.85 -11.83
N ARG A 95 19.29 19.10 -10.68
CA ARG A 95 20.42 20.03 -10.60
C ARG A 95 21.68 19.45 -11.22
N ALA A 96 22.51 20.35 -11.77
CA ALA A 96 23.78 20.01 -12.40
C ALA A 96 24.84 19.53 -11.39
N GLU A 97 24.86 20.12 -10.19
CA GLU A 97 25.63 19.66 -9.05
C GLU A 97 24.64 19.09 -8.03
N GLN A 98 24.75 17.79 -7.76
CA GLN A 98 23.89 17.09 -6.81
C GLN A 98 24.66 16.82 -5.54
N SER A 99 24.01 17.10 -4.40
CA SER A 99 24.53 16.67 -3.11
C SER A 99 24.54 15.15 -3.01
N ALA A 100 25.42 14.59 -2.16
CA ALA A 100 25.43 13.16 -1.90
C ALA A 100 24.05 12.67 -1.44
N ARG A 101 23.62 11.51 -1.94
CA ARG A 101 22.32 10.92 -1.58
C ARG A 101 22.54 9.87 -0.50
N VAL A 102 22.11 10.18 0.72
CA VAL A 102 22.25 9.31 1.88
C VAL A 102 21.05 8.38 1.98
N GLU A 103 21.31 7.10 2.17
CA GLU A 103 20.29 6.09 2.44
C GLU A 103 20.27 5.75 3.92
N LEU A 104 19.11 5.98 4.55
CA LEU A 104 18.85 5.73 5.95
C LEU A 104 17.85 4.58 6.07
N TRP A 105 18.14 3.64 6.96
CA TRP A 105 17.36 2.43 7.16
C TRP A 105 16.81 2.41 8.58
N GLU A 106 15.51 2.20 8.70
CA GLU A 106 14.81 1.98 9.96
C GLU A 106 14.19 0.58 9.89
N ILE A 107 14.62 -0.31 10.77
CA ILE A 107 14.12 -1.67 10.89
C ILE A 107 13.31 -1.73 12.19
N ASP A 108 11.99 -1.78 12.05
CA ASP A 108 11.05 -1.84 13.16
C ASP A 108 10.58 -3.29 13.38
N LEU A 109 11.09 -3.90 14.45
CA LEU A 109 10.72 -5.25 14.87
C LEU A 109 9.73 -5.26 16.05
N THR A 110 9.16 -4.12 16.42
CA THR A 110 8.26 -4.03 17.59
C THR A 110 7.01 -4.90 17.46
N GLU A 111 6.51 -5.11 16.23
CA GLU A 111 5.37 -5.99 15.98
C GLU A 111 5.66 -7.48 16.21
N VAL A 112 6.93 -7.88 16.12
CA VAL A 112 7.36 -9.28 16.33
C VAL A 112 7.98 -9.49 17.72
N GLY A 113 7.98 -8.47 18.58
CA GLY A 113 8.52 -8.53 19.95
C GLY A 113 9.97 -8.05 20.08
N GLY A 114 10.55 -7.44 19.04
CA GLY A 114 11.89 -6.85 19.06
C GLY A 114 11.89 -5.33 19.24
N GLU A 115 13.05 -4.71 19.00
CA GLU A 115 13.24 -3.26 19.08
C GLU A 115 13.29 -2.59 17.69
N ARG A 116 13.48 -1.27 17.68
CA ARG A 116 13.72 -0.49 16.45
C ARG A 116 15.19 -0.20 16.28
N TYR A 117 15.71 -0.48 15.09
CA TYR A 117 17.10 -0.25 14.73
C TYR A 117 17.20 0.81 13.64
N PHE A 118 18.21 1.67 13.74
CA PHE A 118 18.46 2.77 12.81
C PHE A 118 19.88 2.64 12.26
N PHE A 119 20.00 2.38 10.97
CA PHE A 119 21.27 2.12 10.30
C PHE A 119 21.50 3.05 9.11
N CYS A 120 22.75 3.45 8.91
CA CYS A 120 23.24 4.12 7.72
C CYS A 120 24.55 3.47 7.29
N ASN A 121 24.83 3.43 5.99
CA ASN A 121 26.11 2.92 5.49
C ASN A 121 27.23 3.98 5.55
N GLU A 122 26.85 5.25 5.72
CA GLU A 122 27.76 6.40 5.72
C GLU A 122 27.87 7.00 7.13
N GLN A 123 29.00 7.64 7.40
CA GLN A 123 29.20 8.48 8.58
C GLN A 123 28.97 9.95 8.19
N ASN A 124 28.67 10.79 9.18
CA ASN A 124 28.58 12.23 8.94
C ASN A 124 29.98 12.86 8.71
N GLU A 125 30.03 14.16 8.45
CA GLU A 125 31.29 14.89 8.20
C GLU A 125 32.29 14.80 9.37
N LYS A 126 31.80 14.54 10.58
CA LYS A 126 32.59 14.43 11.82
C LYS A 126 33.06 13.00 12.10
N GLY A 127 32.70 12.01 11.28
CA GLY A 127 32.94 10.60 11.54
C GLY A 127 32.01 9.99 12.60
N GLU A 128 30.91 10.67 12.92
CA GLU A 128 29.89 10.25 13.89
C GLU A 128 28.66 9.67 13.17
N PRO A 129 27.73 9.01 13.91
CA PRO A 129 26.45 8.57 13.38
C PRO A 129 25.65 9.70 12.72
N VAL A 130 25.04 9.43 11.56
CA VAL A 130 24.21 10.41 10.86
C VAL A 130 22.95 10.69 11.67
N THR A 131 22.63 11.95 11.91
CA THR A 131 21.41 12.36 12.61
C THR A 131 20.38 12.88 11.61
N TRP A 132 19.16 12.36 11.67
CA TRP A 132 18.05 12.80 10.81
C TRP A 132 16.78 12.91 11.64
N GLN A 133 16.10 14.06 11.55
CA GLN A 133 14.91 14.37 12.37
C GLN A 133 15.17 14.15 13.87
N GLY A 134 16.40 14.46 14.33
CA GLY A 134 16.83 14.24 15.71
C GLY A 134 17.08 12.78 16.11
N ARG A 135 17.02 11.83 15.18
CA ARG A 135 17.32 10.40 15.41
C ARG A 135 18.70 10.04 14.87
N GLN A 136 19.49 9.31 15.65
CA GLN A 136 20.81 8.84 15.22
C GLN A 136 20.71 7.51 14.48
N TYR A 137 21.34 7.46 13.31
CA TYR A 137 21.50 6.29 12.46
C TYR A 137 22.94 5.79 12.58
N GLN A 138 23.10 4.59 13.16
CA GLN A 138 24.40 4.01 13.39
C GLN A 138 25.05 3.58 12.07
N ALA A 139 26.35 3.85 11.94
CA ALA A 139 27.13 3.39 10.81
C ALA A 139 27.25 1.86 10.86
N TYR A 140 26.46 1.16 10.04
CA TYR A 140 26.40 -0.29 10.00
C TYR A 140 26.27 -0.75 8.55
N PRO A 141 27.07 -1.74 8.09
CA PRO A 141 27.02 -2.17 6.69
C PRO A 141 25.65 -2.78 6.36
N ILE A 142 24.90 -2.05 5.53
CA ILE A 142 23.57 -2.40 5.08
C ILE A 142 23.42 -1.98 3.62
N GLN A 143 22.88 -2.87 2.81
CA GLN A 143 22.65 -2.64 1.40
C GLN A 143 21.33 -3.26 1.02
N GLY A 144 20.61 -2.66 0.08
CA GLY A 144 19.53 -3.39 -0.55
C GLY A 144 19.36 -3.07 -2.03
N SER A 145 18.80 -4.03 -2.73
CA SER A 145 18.66 -4.07 -4.19
C SER A 145 17.24 -4.48 -4.58
N GLY A 146 16.86 -4.25 -5.85
CA GLY A 146 15.54 -4.66 -6.36
C GLY A 146 14.36 -3.82 -5.88
N PHE A 147 14.60 -2.60 -5.38
CA PHE A 147 13.54 -1.65 -4.97
C PHE A 147 12.90 -0.94 -6.17
N GLU A 148 12.46 -1.71 -7.15
CA GLU A 148 11.75 -1.19 -8.32
C GLU A 148 10.27 -1.00 -7.98
N LEU A 149 9.71 0.13 -8.39
CA LEU A 149 8.28 0.39 -8.25
C LEU A 149 7.62 0.12 -9.61
N ASN A 150 7.12 -1.10 -9.77
CA ASN A 150 6.40 -1.50 -10.97
C ASN A 150 4.89 -1.26 -10.79
N GLY A 151 4.33 -0.36 -11.59
CA GLY A 151 2.88 -0.05 -11.61
C GLY A 151 2.03 -1.04 -12.41
N ARG A 152 2.64 -2.07 -13.01
CA ARG A 152 1.95 -3.15 -13.73
C ARG A 152 2.69 -4.47 -13.47
N GLY A 153 1.97 -5.50 -13.01
CA GLY A 153 2.51 -6.84 -12.74
C GLY A 153 2.68 -7.15 -11.26
N CYS A 154 3.39 -8.25 -10.94
CA CYS A 154 3.72 -8.61 -9.56
C CYS A 154 4.56 -7.51 -8.90
N ALA A 155 4.31 -7.27 -7.61
CA ALA A 155 5.10 -6.35 -6.81
C ALA A 155 6.57 -6.81 -6.79
N ALA A 156 7.49 -5.84 -6.79
CA ALA A 156 8.91 -6.16 -6.68
C ALA A 156 9.21 -6.85 -5.35
N ARG A 157 10.14 -7.80 -5.38
CA ARG A 157 10.70 -8.50 -4.22
C ARG A 157 12.12 -8.00 -3.96
N PRO A 158 12.29 -6.81 -3.34
CA PRO A 158 13.61 -6.32 -3.01
C PRO A 158 14.31 -7.21 -1.99
N THR A 159 15.63 -7.22 -2.06
CA THR A 159 16.49 -7.91 -1.11
C THR A 159 17.21 -6.88 -0.25
N LEU A 160 17.19 -7.07 1.07
CA LEU A 160 17.96 -6.32 2.03
C LEU A 160 19.04 -7.21 2.62
N THR A 161 20.30 -6.82 2.44
CA THR A 161 21.47 -7.51 2.99
C THR A 161 22.09 -6.66 4.09
N VAL A 162 22.22 -7.25 5.26
CA VAL A 162 22.74 -6.63 6.48
C VAL A 162 23.98 -7.41 6.92
N SER A 163 24.99 -6.72 7.43
CA SER A 163 26.12 -7.42 8.05
C SER A 163 25.64 -8.24 9.25
N ASN A 164 26.23 -9.41 9.43
CA ASN A 164 26.02 -10.25 10.61
C ASN A 164 27.35 -10.52 11.33
N LEU A 165 28.35 -9.65 11.13
CA LEU A 165 29.58 -9.67 11.90
C LEU A 165 29.20 -9.55 13.38
N HIS A 166 29.64 -10.53 14.19
CA HIS A 166 29.29 -10.74 15.62
C HIS A 166 27.95 -11.44 15.91
N GLY A 167 27.26 -11.98 14.91
CA GLY A 167 26.11 -12.88 15.12
C GLY A 167 24.83 -12.21 15.66
N MET A 168 24.78 -10.86 15.67
CA MET A 168 23.65 -10.09 16.15
C MET A 168 22.35 -10.47 15.42
N VAL A 169 22.41 -10.57 14.09
CA VAL A 169 21.23 -10.91 13.27
C VAL A 169 20.86 -12.39 13.46
N THR A 170 21.83 -13.28 13.68
CA THR A 170 21.56 -14.69 13.99
C THR A 170 20.76 -14.83 15.29
N GLY A 171 21.17 -14.17 16.37
CA GLY A 171 20.43 -14.22 17.64
C GLY A 171 19.01 -13.68 17.48
N MET A 172 18.85 -12.53 16.83
CA MET A 172 17.51 -11.97 16.58
C MET A 172 16.65 -12.88 15.70
N ALA A 173 17.21 -13.49 14.66
CA ALA A 173 16.47 -14.39 13.77
C ALA A 173 16.03 -15.67 14.48
N GLU A 174 16.83 -16.19 15.43
CA GLU A 174 16.45 -17.35 16.23
C GLU A 174 15.31 -17.02 17.21
N ASP A 175 15.40 -15.87 17.90
CA ASP A 175 14.43 -15.46 18.90
C ASP A 175 13.10 -14.96 18.30
N LEU A 176 13.15 -14.33 17.12
CA LEU A 176 12.03 -13.58 16.52
C LEU A 176 11.56 -14.17 15.18
N GLN A 177 11.52 -15.51 15.07
CA GLN A 177 10.99 -16.22 13.89
C GLN A 177 11.56 -15.71 12.56
N SER A 178 12.88 -15.63 12.44
CA SER A 178 13.59 -15.11 11.27
C SER A 178 13.24 -13.66 10.88
N LEU A 179 12.74 -12.87 11.84
CA LEU A 179 12.33 -11.48 11.69
C LEU A 179 11.17 -11.28 10.71
N VAL A 180 10.45 -12.36 10.37
CA VAL A 180 9.31 -12.33 9.45
C VAL A 180 8.20 -11.49 10.05
N GLY A 181 7.66 -10.57 9.25
CA GLY A 181 6.68 -9.58 9.71
C GLY A 181 7.31 -8.27 10.20
N GLY A 182 8.64 -8.17 10.35
CA GLY A 182 9.30 -6.89 10.63
C GLY A 182 9.03 -5.83 9.56
N THR A 183 9.01 -4.55 9.94
CA THR A 183 8.84 -3.43 8.99
C THR A 183 10.19 -2.82 8.66
N VAL A 184 10.49 -2.67 7.37
CA VAL A 184 11.67 -1.98 6.88
C VAL A 184 11.26 -0.67 6.23
N VAL A 185 11.79 0.44 6.75
CA VAL A 185 11.61 1.78 6.21
C VAL A 185 12.93 2.24 5.62
N ARG A 186 12.94 2.46 4.31
CA ARG A 186 14.05 3.05 3.59
C ARG A 186 13.76 4.53 3.36
N ARG A 187 14.62 5.41 3.86
CA ARG A 187 14.54 6.86 3.64
C ARG A 187 15.72 7.26 2.78
N LYS A 188 15.45 8.03 1.73
CA LYS A 188 16.49 8.62 0.90
C LYS A 188 16.44 10.12 1.05
N VAL A 189 17.56 10.68 1.46
CA VAL A 189 17.70 12.10 1.80
C VAL A 189 18.94 12.64 1.09
N TYR A 190 18.87 13.87 0.58
CA TYR A 190 20.07 14.54 0.09
C TYR A 190 20.84 15.14 1.26
N ALA A 191 22.17 15.00 1.26
CA ALA A 191 23.03 15.45 2.35
C ALA A 191 22.77 16.91 2.76
N ARG A 192 22.49 17.79 1.79
CA ARG A 192 22.15 19.21 2.03
C ARG A 192 20.93 19.44 2.93
N PHE A 193 20.01 18.49 3.02
CA PHE A 193 18.81 18.63 3.86
C PHE A 193 19.03 18.08 5.27
N LEU A 194 20.10 17.33 5.52
CA LEU A 194 20.38 16.70 6.82
C LEU A 194 20.48 17.71 7.96
N ASP A 195 20.21 17.25 9.18
CA ASP A 195 20.27 18.08 10.38
C ASP A 195 21.64 18.78 10.53
N ALA A 196 21.64 20.01 11.03
CA ALA A 196 22.85 20.82 11.20
C ALA A 196 23.94 20.14 12.04
N VAL A 197 23.56 19.23 12.94
CA VAL A 197 24.48 18.49 13.82
C VAL A 197 25.49 17.65 13.02
N ASN A 198 25.14 17.23 11.81
CA ASN A 198 26.00 16.40 10.95
C ASN A 198 27.22 17.13 10.40
N PHE A 199 27.23 18.46 10.40
CA PHE A 199 28.24 19.28 9.75
C PHE A 199 29.04 20.08 10.77
N VAL A 200 30.32 20.32 10.49
CA VAL A 200 31.20 21.07 11.41
C VAL A 200 30.75 22.53 11.52
N ASN A 201 30.32 23.12 10.40
CA ASN A 201 29.86 24.50 10.32
C ASN A 201 28.33 24.65 10.46
N GLY A 202 27.63 23.57 10.85
CA GLY A 202 26.17 23.52 10.82
C GLY A 202 25.61 23.42 9.40
N ASN A 203 24.28 23.46 9.28
CA ASN A 203 23.58 23.43 8.00
C ASN A 203 22.41 24.42 8.01
N SER A 204 22.46 25.43 7.13
CA SER A 204 21.38 26.40 6.93
C SER A 204 20.26 25.88 6.04
N ASP A 205 20.55 24.88 5.21
CA ASP A 205 19.64 24.26 4.26
C ASP A 205 18.92 23.03 4.84
N ALA A 206 19.08 22.79 6.15
CA ALA A 206 18.45 21.68 6.82
C ALA A 206 16.93 21.78 6.70
N ASP A 207 16.32 20.78 6.08
CA ASP A 207 14.86 20.67 5.98
C ASP A 207 14.47 19.22 6.33
N PRO A 208 13.93 18.99 7.54
CA PRO A 208 13.58 17.65 8.02
C PRO A 208 12.47 17.00 7.21
N GLU A 209 11.77 17.76 6.38
CA GLU A 209 10.64 17.25 5.63
C GLU A 209 11.01 16.72 4.23
N GLN A 210 12.23 17.00 3.76
CA GLN A 210 12.73 16.57 2.44
C GLN A 210 13.26 15.14 2.49
N GLU A 211 12.36 14.17 2.33
CA GLU A 211 12.73 12.75 2.24
C GLU A 211 11.87 11.98 1.24
N VAL A 212 12.47 10.92 0.68
CA VAL A 212 11.74 9.90 -0.08
C VAL A 212 11.67 8.63 0.76
N ILE A 213 10.46 8.30 1.20
CA ILE A 213 10.22 7.14 2.08
C ILE A 213 9.68 5.97 1.27
N SER A 214 10.23 4.77 1.48
CA SER A 214 9.68 3.51 1.01
C SER A 214 9.50 2.56 2.20
N ARG A 215 8.32 1.96 2.32
CA ARG A 215 7.98 1.01 3.39
C ARG A 215 7.83 -0.39 2.83
N TRP A 216 8.37 -1.36 3.56
CA TRP A 216 8.42 -2.76 3.19
C TRP A 216 8.18 -3.64 4.41
N ARG A 217 7.74 -4.88 4.19
CA ARG A 217 7.62 -5.92 5.20
C ARG A 217 8.64 -7.02 4.92
N ILE A 218 9.27 -7.56 5.96
CA ILE A 218 10.13 -8.73 5.86
C ILE A 218 9.25 -9.95 5.64
N GLU A 219 9.39 -10.61 4.50
CA GLU A 219 8.62 -11.80 4.14
C GLU A 219 9.37 -13.08 4.51
N GLN A 220 10.67 -13.12 4.22
CA GLN A 220 11.52 -14.28 4.54
C GLN A 220 12.98 -13.88 4.70
N CYS A 221 13.70 -14.63 5.53
CA CYS A 221 15.15 -14.65 5.55
C CYS A 221 15.62 -15.63 4.46
N SER A 222 16.24 -15.13 3.40
CA SER A 222 16.71 -15.96 2.29
C SER A 222 18.07 -16.58 2.55
N GLU A 223 18.94 -15.87 3.27
CA GLU A 223 20.29 -16.33 3.60
C GLU A 223 20.70 -15.81 4.96
N LEU A 224 21.27 -16.69 5.78
CA LEU A 224 21.84 -16.33 7.07
C LEU A 224 23.20 -17.02 7.21
N SER A 225 24.26 -16.23 7.19
CA SER A 225 25.64 -16.68 7.37
C SER A 225 26.27 -15.97 8.57
N ALA A 226 27.47 -16.40 8.98
CA ALA A 226 28.22 -15.74 10.06
C ALA A 226 28.69 -14.31 9.72
N VAL A 227 28.58 -13.88 8.46
CA VAL A 227 29.11 -12.59 7.97
C VAL A 227 28.01 -11.67 7.46
N SER A 228 26.94 -12.23 6.91
CA SER A 228 25.82 -11.49 6.32
C SER A 228 24.48 -12.21 6.54
N ALA A 229 23.41 -11.42 6.57
CA ALA A 229 22.04 -11.89 6.52
C ALA A 229 21.30 -11.18 5.37
N SER A 230 20.54 -11.93 4.58
CA SER A 230 19.76 -11.41 3.46
C SER A 230 18.28 -11.71 3.67
N PHE A 231 17.45 -10.68 3.50
CA PHE A 231 16.01 -10.71 3.69
C PHE A 231 15.30 -10.35 2.40
N VAL A 232 14.27 -11.11 2.06
CA VAL A 232 13.35 -10.75 0.98
C VAL A 232 12.21 -9.95 1.58
N LEU A 233 11.94 -8.82 0.91
CA LEU A 233 10.96 -7.85 1.33
C LEU A 233 9.75 -7.86 0.39
N ALA A 234 8.57 -7.56 0.95
CA ALA A 234 7.33 -7.39 0.23
C ALA A 234 6.71 -6.01 0.50
N THR A 235 5.86 -5.54 -0.41
CA THR A 235 5.12 -4.29 -0.15
C THR A 235 4.09 -4.53 0.96
N PRO A 236 3.82 -3.56 1.87
CA PRO A 236 2.83 -3.76 2.94
C PRO A 236 1.40 -4.01 2.43
N THR A 237 1.10 -3.58 1.21
CA THR A 237 -0.18 -3.81 0.51
C THR A 237 -0.31 -5.20 -0.08
N GLU A 238 0.80 -5.93 -0.17
CA GLU A 238 0.80 -7.30 -0.66
C GLU A 238 0.40 -8.23 0.48
N THR A 239 -0.91 -8.42 0.60
CA THR A 239 -1.46 -9.50 1.40
C THR A 239 -1.17 -10.82 0.71
N ASP A 240 -0.25 -11.61 1.27
CA ASP A 240 0.03 -12.99 0.85
C ASP A 240 -1.25 -13.83 0.88
N GLY A 241 -1.88 -13.97 -0.28
CA GLY A 241 -3.06 -14.82 -0.48
C GLY A 241 -4.24 -14.56 0.45
N ALA A 242 -4.29 -13.44 1.19
CA ALA A 242 -5.36 -13.16 2.14
C ALA A 242 -6.64 -12.84 1.35
N VAL A 243 -7.39 -13.89 1.07
CA VAL A 243 -8.73 -13.79 0.50
C VAL A 243 -9.63 -13.30 1.62
N PHE A 244 -10.31 -12.16 1.43
CA PHE A 244 -11.48 -11.85 2.25
C PHE A 244 -12.40 -13.07 2.18
N PRO A 245 -12.66 -13.80 3.28
CA PRO A 245 -13.44 -15.02 3.21
C PRO A 245 -14.80 -14.68 2.62
N GLY A 246 -14.99 -15.01 1.36
CA GLY A 246 -16.25 -14.81 0.66
C GLY A 246 -17.30 -15.64 1.39
N ARG A 247 -18.43 -15.01 1.72
CA ARG A 247 -19.53 -15.73 2.36
C ARG A 247 -20.01 -16.84 1.42
N ILE A 248 -19.90 -18.09 1.85
CA ILE A 248 -20.38 -19.25 1.07
C ILE A 248 -21.91 -19.14 0.95
N MET A 249 -22.43 -19.02 -0.27
CA MET A 249 -23.88 -18.93 -0.47
C MET A 249 -24.52 -20.31 -0.37
N LEU A 250 -25.10 -20.64 0.79
CA LEU A 250 -25.90 -21.86 0.98
C LEU A 250 -27.39 -21.53 0.95
N ALA A 251 -28.17 -22.33 0.22
CA ALA A 251 -29.58 -22.06 -0.01
C ALA A 251 -30.43 -22.18 1.26
N ASN A 252 -30.30 -23.32 1.93
CA ASN A 252 -31.19 -23.74 3.00
C ASN A 252 -30.50 -23.72 4.38
N THR A 253 -29.25 -23.27 4.44
CA THR A 253 -28.40 -23.32 5.65
C THR A 253 -27.93 -21.93 6.03
N CYS A 254 -28.25 -21.52 7.25
CA CYS A 254 -27.79 -20.30 7.88
C CYS A 254 -26.34 -20.41 8.33
N MET A 255 -25.51 -19.43 7.98
CA MET A 255 -24.11 -19.38 8.40
C MET A 255 -23.87 -18.65 9.72
N TRP A 256 -24.87 -17.96 10.25
CA TRP A 256 -24.71 -17.18 11.48
C TRP A 256 -24.42 -18.08 12.67
N THR A 257 -23.46 -17.68 13.51
CA THR A 257 -23.26 -18.32 14.81
C THR A 257 -24.54 -18.16 15.63
N TYR A 258 -25.00 -19.25 16.27
CA TYR A 258 -26.27 -19.19 16.98
C TYR A 258 -26.16 -18.20 18.15
N ARG A 259 -27.10 -17.24 18.24
CA ARG A 259 -27.10 -16.14 19.21
C ARG A 259 -25.94 -15.14 19.09
N SER A 260 -25.24 -15.10 17.95
CA SER A 260 -24.32 -13.99 17.66
C SER A 260 -25.08 -12.73 17.23
N ASP A 261 -24.36 -11.62 17.10
CA ASP A 261 -24.92 -10.33 16.68
C ASP A 261 -25.58 -10.41 15.29
N GLU A 262 -25.05 -11.23 14.38
CA GLU A 262 -25.65 -11.45 13.05
C GLU A 262 -26.91 -12.32 13.11
N CYS A 263 -26.99 -13.24 14.07
CA CYS A 263 -28.18 -14.06 14.29
C CYS A 263 -29.30 -13.25 14.97
N GLY A 264 -28.94 -12.36 15.90
CA GLY A 264 -29.86 -11.48 16.62
C GLY A 264 -30.85 -12.18 17.57
N TYR A 265 -30.81 -13.51 17.69
CA TYR A 265 -31.72 -14.25 18.57
C TYR A 265 -31.25 -14.22 20.02
N THR A 266 -31.96 -13.47 20.87
CA THR A 266 -31.70 -13.37 22.32
C THR A 266 -32.80 -14.02 23.17
N GLY A 267 -33.77 -14.70 22.55
CA GLY A 267 -34.92 -15.30 23.23
C GLY A 267 -34.60 -16.55 24.07
N ARG A 268 -35.65 -17.12 24.68
CA ARG A 268 -35.56 -18.34 25.52
C ARG A 268 -35.09 -19.59 24.74
N ALA A 269 -34.82 -20.68 25.47
CA ALA A 269 -34.61 -21.99 24.86
C ALA A 269 -35.87 -22.43 24.10
N VAL A 270 -35.69 -22.95 22.87
CA VAL A 270 -36.81 -23.35 22.01
C VAL A 270 -36.68 -24.78 21.52
N ALA A 271 -35.54 -25.14 20.92
CA ALA A 271 -35.37 -26.46 20.31
C ALA A 271 -33.89 -26.90 20.26
N ASP A 272 -33.66 -28.21 20.17
CA ASP A 272 -32.34 -28.77 19.92
C ASP A 272 -31.92 -28.68 18.43
N GLU A 273 -30.75 -29.23 18.10
CA GLU A 273 -30.18 -29.20 16.74
C GLU A 273 -31.02 -29.95 15.70
N PHE A 274 -31.98 -30.78 16.14
CA PHE A 274 -32.89 -31.55 15.30
C PHE A 274 -34.32 -30.97 15.32
N ASP A 275 -34.49 -29.72 15.74
CA ASP A 275 -35.78 -29.03 15.87
C ASP A 275 -36.76 -29.71 16.86
N LYS A 276 -36.25 -30.46 17.86
CA LYS A 276 -37.09 -31.00 18.93
C LYS A 276 -37.24 -29.98 20.06
N PRO A 277 -38.46 -29.70 20.55
CA PRO A 277 -38.67 -28.71 21.60
C PRO A 277 -37.86 -28.98 22.86
N THR A 278 -37.19 -27.96 23.39
CA THR A 278 -36.47 -28.04 24.65
C THR A 278 -36.61 -26.74 25.45
N THR A 279 -36.73 -26.86 26.76
CA THR A 279 -36.72 -25.74 27.70
C THR A 279 -35.35 -25.55 28.36
N ASP A 280 -34.42 -26.48 28.17
CA ASP A 280 -33.07 -26.44 28.71
C ASP A 280 -32.15 -25.62 27.80
N ILE A 281 -31.62 -24.51 28.31
CA ILE A 281 -30.74 -23.59 27.58
C ILE A 281 -29.43 -24.25 27.12
N ARG A 282 -28.95 -25.28 27.83
CA ARG A 282 -27.72 -25.99 27.47
C ARG A 282 -27.92 -26.93 26.27
N LYS A 283 -29.16 -27.35 26.04
CA LYS A 283 -29.55 -28.23 24.93
C LYS A 283 -30.14 -27.46 23.75
N ASP A 284 -30.44 -26.18 23.94
CA ASP A 284 -30.94 -25.29 22.90
C ASP A 284 -29.85 -25.02 21.87
N LYS A 285 -30.05 -25.59 20.68
CA LYS A 285 -29.16 -25.43 19.53
C LYS A 285 -30.01 -25.10 18.31
N CYS A 286 -29.51 -24.22 17.46
CA CYS A 286 -30.19 -23.93 16.19
C CYS A 286 -29.86 -25.02 15.16
N SER A 287 -30.88 -25.55 14.50
CA SER A 287 -30.76 -26.48 13.37
C SER A 287 -30.12 -25.85 12.11
N LYS A 288 -29.90 -24.53 12.12
CA LYS A 288 -29.38 -23.70 11.02
C LYS A 288 -30.26 -23.69 9.76
N CYS A 289 -31.39 -24.39 9.76
CA CYS A 289 -32.38 -24.35 8.69
C CYS A 289 -33.39 -23.22 8.91
N MET A 290 -34.15 -22.85 7.88
CA MET A 290 -35.26 -21.87 8.00
C MET A 290 -36.23 -22.22 9.12
N ARG A 291 -36.54 -23.50 9.26
CA ARG A 291 -37.39 -24.05 10.32
C ARG A 291 -36.89 -23.68 11.72
N GLY A 292 -35.58 -23.72 11.96
CA GLY A 292 -34.98 -23.34 13.23
C GLY A 292 -35.21 -21.86 13.58
N CYS A 293 -35.22 -20.98 12.56
CA CYS A 293 -35.58 -19.57 12.70
C CYS A 293 -37.09 -19.36 12.87
N GLU A 294 -37.94 -20.13 12.19
CA GLU A 294 -39.40 -20.08 12.33
C GLU A 294 -39.85 -20.43 13.75
N LEU A 295 -39.31 -21.51 14.33
CA LEU A 295 -39.57 -21.91 15.72
C LEU A 295 -39.24 -20.80 16.72
N ARG A 296 -38.28 -19.95 16.35
CA ARG A 296 -37.73 -18.86 17.17
C ARG A 296 -38.29 -17.48 16.79
N ASN A 297 -39.23 -17.42 15.85
CA ASN A 297 -39.77 -16.20 15.27
C ASN A 297 -38.67 -15.20 14.82
N ASN A 298 -37.58 -15.72 14.25
CA ASN A 298 -36.37 -14.98 13.87
C ASN A 298 -36.05 -15.15 12.38
N THR A 299 -37.07 -15.22 11.53
CA THR A 299 -36.95 -15.43 10.08
C THR A 299 -36.32 -14.24 9.36
N GLY A 300 -36.52 -13.01 9.85
CA GLY A 300 -35.95 -11.79 9.26
C GLY A 300 -34.43 -11.73 9.30
N ASN A 301 -33.79 -12.45 10.25
CA ASN A 301 -32.34 -12.50 10.41
C ASN A 301 -31.74 -13.81 9.87
N PHE A 302 -32.47 -14.55 9.03
CA PHE A 302 -31.96 -15.80 8.47
C PHE A 302 -30.75 -15.55 7.55
N GLY A 303 -29.66 -16.27 7.81
CA GLY A 303 -28.39 -16.10 7.14
C GLY A 303 -28.15 -17.03 5.94
N GLY A 304 -29.19 -17.56 5.31
CA GLY A 304 -29.08 -18.37 4.08
C GLY A 304 -29.71 -17.66 2.88
N PHE A 305 -29.35 -18.12 1.67
CA PHE A 305 -29.74 -17.48 0.41
C PHE A 305 -30.84 -18.26 -0.29
N LEU A 306 -32.09 -18.08 0.15
CA LEU A 306 -33.25 -18.87 -0.32
C LEU A 306 -33.47 -18.84 -1.85
N SER A 307 -33.01 -17.79 -2.52
CA SER A 307 -33.19 -17.60 -3.97
C SER A 307 -32.27 -18.47 -4.84
N ILE A 308 -31.18 -19.03 -4.31
CA ILE A 308 -30.20 -19.75 -5.13
C ILE A 308 -30.63 -21.18 -5.47
N ASN A 309 -31.68 -21.71 -4.83
CA ASN A 309 -32.16 -23.08 -5.04
C ASN A 309 -33.29 -23.22 -6.06
N LYS A 310 -33.51 -22.20 -6.90
CA LYS A 310 -34.47 -22.29 -8.01
C LYS A 310 -33.70 -22.42 -9.32
N LEU A 311 -33.49 -23.66 -9.76
CA LEU A 311 -33.36 -24.08 -11.17
C LEU A 311 -33.41 -25.62 -11.27
N SER A 312 -34.58 -26.19 -11.02
CA SER A 312 -35.02 -27.46 -11.61
C SER A 312 -36.54 -27.64 -11.43
N GLN A 313 -37.30 -26.91 -12.23
CA GLN A 313 -38.60 -27.36 -12.72
C GLN A 313 -38.59 -27.22 -14.24
#